data_AF-A0A0Q5VCX7-F1
#
_entry.id   AF-A0A0Q5VCX7-F1
#
_cell.length_a   1.000
_cell.length_b   1.000
_cell.length_c   1.000
_cell.angle_alpha   90.00
_cell.angle_beta   90.00
_cell.angle_gamma   90.00
#
_symmetry.space_group_name_H-M   'P 1'
#
loop_
_entity.id
_entity.type
_entity.pdbx_description
1 polymer ?
#
loop_
_entity_poly.entity_id
_entity_poly.type
_entity_poly.pdbx_seq_one_letter_code
_entity_poly.pdbx_strand_id
1 'polypeptide(L)' 'MTAARAFVVHAAHEGRGAGHRVEGHSFEDAAVAFVEAWSPTVSAEGEVQVIVRDIDDGREHCFVVDVDEGEASPCN' A
#
# COMPACT_ATOMS: atom_id res chain seq x y z
N MET A 1 7.80 0.52 -21.40
CA MET A 1 7.46 -0.58 -20.47
C MET A 1 8.22 -0.31 -19.20
N THR A 2 7.60 0.34 -18.22
CA THR A 2 8.23 0.53 -16.90
C THR A 2 8.23 -0.83 -16.21
N ALA A 3 9.40 -1.31 -15.79
CA ALA A 3 9.49 -2.59 -15.09
C ALA A 3 8.73 -2.52 -13.77
N ALA A 4 7.97 -3.56 -13.43
CA ALA A 4 7.39 -3.68 -12.10
C ALA A 4 8.52 -3.74 -11.06
N ARG A 5 8.38 -2.96 -10.00
CA ARG A 5 9.32 -2.90 -8.88
C ARG A 5 8.71 -3.64 -7.70
N ALA A 6 9.56 -4.16 -6.84
CA ALA A 6 9.11 -4.88 -5.65
C ALA A 6 9.00 -3.92 -4.46
N PHE A 7 7.81 -3.85 -3.90
CA PHE A 7 7.49 -3.03 -2.74
C PHE A 7 7.09 -3.92 -1.56
N VAL A 8 7.33 -3.46 -0.34
CA VAL A 8 6.78 -4.02 0.88
C VAL A 8 5.70 -3.09 1.36
N VAL A 9 4.45 -3.56 1.35
CA VAL A 9 3.29 -2.80 1.82
C VAL A 9 2.85 -3.40 3.14
N HIS A 10 2.57 -2.54 4.13
CA HIS A 10 1.95 -2.95 5.38
C HIS A 10 0.89 -1.93 5.76
N ALA A 11 -0.22 -2.40 6.34
CA ALA A 11 -1.18 -1.50 6.92
C ALA A 11 -0.56 -0.81 8.16
N ALA A 12 -0.77 0.51 8.28
CA ALA A 12 -0.25 1.29 9.40
C ALA A 12 -0.78 0.78 10.74
N HIS A 13 -2.01 0.24 10.77
CA HIS A 13 -2.64 -0.32 11.96
C HIS A 13 -2.06 -1.69 12.39
N GLU A 14 -1.53 -2.50 11.46
CA GLU A 14 -0.91 -3.79 11.78
C GLU A 14 0.58 -3.65 12.12
N GLY A 15 1.18 -2.54 11.70
CA GLY A 15 2.60 -2.27 11.85
C GLY A 15 3.47 -3.11 10.92
N ARG A 16 4.79 -2.85 10.96
CA ARG A 16 5.77 -3.46 10.04
C ARG A 16 5.85 -5.00 10.09
N GLY A 17 5.29 -5.64 11.11
CA GLY A 17 5.28 -7.09 11.26
C GLY A 17 4.38 -7.81 10.24
N ALA A 18 3.36 -7.13 9.72
CA ALA A 18 2.41 -7.66 8.73
C ALA A 18 2.71 -7.17 7.30
N GLY A 19 3.98 -6.88 7.00
CA GLY A 19 4.38 -6.42 5.67
C GLY A 19 4.30 -7.54 4.63
N HIS A 20 3.57 -7.26 3.55
CA HIS A 20 3.49 -8.12 2.37
C HIS A 20 4.29 -7.54 1.22
N ARG A 21 4.95 -8.42 0.47
CA ARG A 21 5.66 -8.03 -0.75
C ARG A 21 4.66 -7.98 -1.91
N VAL A 22 4.66 -6.87 -2.62
CA VAL A 22 3.77 -6.58 -3.75
C VAL A 22 4.60 -6.05 -4.90
N GLU A 23 4.25 -6.45 -6.13
CA GLU A 23 4.90 -5.96 -7.33
C GLU A 23 3.99 -4.92 -7.98
N GLY A 24 4.54 -3.74 -8.27
CA GLY A 24 3.76 -2.65 -8.86
C GLY A 24 4.61 -1.78 -9.78
N HIS A 25 3.95 -0.97 -10.60
CA HIS A 25 4.65 0.00 -11.46
C HIS A 25 4.98 1.30 -10.72
N SER A 26 4.25 1.60 -9.64
CA SER A 26 4.34 2.79 -8.80
C SER A 26 3.97 2.46 -7.35
N PHE A 27 4.22 3.38 -6.43
CA PHE A 27 3.83 3.21 -5.02
C PHE A 27 2.30 3.11 -4.85
N GLU A 28 1.53 3.93 -5.57
CA GLU A 28 0.05 3.89 -5.57
C GLU A 28 -0.47 2.55 -6.10
N ASP A 29 0.09 2.10 -7.23
CA ASP A 29 -0.24 0.80 -7.85
C ASP A 29 0.02 -0.37 -6.88
N ALA A 30 1.15 -0.34 -6.16
CA ALA A 30 1.46 -1.33 -5.14
C ALA A 30 0.53 -1.26 -3.91
N ALA A 31 0.10 -0.05 -3.52
CA ALA A 31 -0.85 0.16 -2.44
C ALA A 31 -2.23 -0.43 -2.77
N VAL A 32 -2.75 -0.12 -3.97
CA VAL A 32 -4.03 -0.67 -4.45
C VAL A 32 -3.94 -2.19 -4.58
N ALA A 33 -2.90 -2.72 -5.23
CA ALA A 33 -2.70 -4.15 -5.38
C ALA A 33 -2.63 -4.89 -4.04
N PHE A 34 -2.05 -4.27 -3.00
CA PHE A 34 -2.07 -4.82 -1.64
C PHE A 34 -3.50 -4.92 -1.08
N VAL A 35 -4.27 -3.84 -1.19
CA VAL A 35 -5.63 -3.78 -0.66
C VAL A 35 -6.57 -4.72 -1.43
N GLU A 36 -6.44 -4.81 -2.74
CA GLU A 36 -7.21 -5.74 -3.57
C GLU A 36 -6.89 -7.21 -3.25
N ALA A 37 -5.61 -7.53 -3.01
CA ALA A 37 -5.19 -8.91 -2.78
C ALA A 37 -5.43 -9.41 -1.33
N TRP A 38 -5.27 -8.52 -0.34
CA TRP A 38 -5.37 -8.89 1.07
C TRP A 38 -6.64 -8.41 1.77
N SER A 39 -7.33 -7.40 1.21
CA SER A 39 -8.51 -6.76 1.80
C SER A 39 -8.35 -6.56 3.32
N PRO A 40 -7.32 -5.80 3.76
CA PRO A 40 -7.05 -5.55 5.17
C PRO A 40 -8.28 -4.93 5.86
N THR A 41 -8.35 -5.07 7.18
CA THR A 41 -9.49 -4.55 7.94
C THR A 41 -9.53 -3.03 7.82
N VAL A 42 -10.54 -2.51 7.13
CA VAL A 42 -10.75 -1.08 6.93
C VAL A 42 -11.26 -0.41 8.20
N SER A 43 -10.96 0.88 8.34
CA SER A 43 -11.51 1.70 9.41
C SER A 43 -13.02 1.91 9.21
N ALA A 44 -13.72 2.48 10.21
CA ALA A 44 -15.16 2.74 10.11
C ALA A 44 -15.54 3.68 8.94
N GLU A 45 -14.57 4.39 8.38
CA GLU A 45 -14.71 5.33 7.25
C GLU A 45 -14.42 4.67 5.88
N GLY A 46 -14.11 3.36 5.83
CA GLY A 46 -13.78 2.67 4.57
C GLY A 46 -12.33 2.88 4.10
N GLU A 47 -11.56 3.67 4.85
CA GLU A 47 -10.17 4.00 4.54
C GLU A 47 -9.19 3.04 5.23
N VAL A 48 -8.15 2.64 4.49
CA VAL A 48 -7.00 1.90 5.03
C VAL A 48 -5.70 2.65 4.76
N GLN A 49 -5.02 3.01 5.84
CA GLN A 49 -3.69 3.60 5.76
C GLN A 49 -2.65 2.49 5.57
N VAL A 50 -1.88 2.57 4.49
CA VAL A 50 -0.83 1.64 4.13
C VAL A 50 0.49 2.37 3.94
N ILE A 51 1.58 1.73 4.35
CA ILE A 51 2.93 2.23 4.20
C ILE A 51 3.62 1.34 3.17
N VAL A 52 3.96 1.94 2.03
CA VAL A 52 4.64 1.30 0.91
C VAL A 52 6.12 1.60 1.02
N ARG A 53 6.94 0.56 1.13
CA ARG A 53 8.40 0.66 1.13
C ARG A 53 8.99 0.04 -0.13
N ASP A 54 9.76 0.81 -0.88
CA ASP A 54 10.53 0.31 -2.01
C ASP A 54 11.69 -0.57 -1.51
N ILE A 55 11.85 -1.77 -2.09
CA ILE A 55 12.93 -2.70 -1.69
C ILE A 55 14.27 -2.30 -2.31
N ASP A 56 14.27 -1.69 -3.49
CA ASP A 56 15.48 -1.26 -4.20
C ASP A 56 16.07 0.02 -3.60
N ASP A 57 15.23 1.03 -3.38
CA ASP A 57 15.61 2.36 -2.90
C ASP A 57 15.49 2.49 -1.36
N GLY A 58 14.76 1.58 -0.70
CA GLY A 58 14.50 1.65 0.75
C GLY A 58 13.58 2.78 1.20
N ARG A 59 12.97 3.51 0.24
CA ARG A 59 12.10 4.66 0.52
C ARG A 59 10.73 4.20 0.96
N GLU A 60 10.20 4.85 1.97
CA GLU A 60 8.90 4.54 2.57
C GLU A 60 7.96 5.71 2.32
N HIS A 61 6.77 5.43 1.80
CA HIS A 61 5.73 6.39 1.55
C HIS A 61 4.43 5.92 2.19
N CYS A 62 3.75 6.85 2.84
CA CYS A 62 2.44 6.60 3.42
C CYS A 62 1.36 6.95 2.39
N PHE A 63 0.41 6.04 2.21
CA PHE A 63 -0.79 6.22 1.41
C PHE A 63 -2.00 5.82 2.24
N VAL A 64 -3.11 6.48 2.01
CA VAL A 64 -4.45 6.10 2.47
C VAL A 64 -5.17 5.58 1.24
N VAL A 65 -5.58 4.32 1.27
CA VAL A 65 -6.39 3.72 0.22
C VAL A 65 -7.84 3.74 0.68
N ASP A 66 -8.70 4.38 -0.10
CA ASP A 66 -10.14 4.27 0.05
C ASP A 66 -10.59 2.95 -0.59
N VAL A 67 -11.20 2.05 0.17
CA VAL A 67 -11.60 0.73 -0.32
C VAL A 67 -12.94 0.78 -1.07
N ASP A 68 -13.77 1.79 -0.81
CA ASP A 68 -15.03 2.00 -1.51
C ASP A 68 -14.79 2.59 -2.91
N GLU A 69 -13.81 3.50 -3.07
CA GLU A 69 -13.41 4.09 -4.36
C GLU A 69 -12.26 3.34 -5.05
N GLY A 70 -11.46 2.57 -4.31
CA GLY A 70 -10.26 1.91 -4.82
C GLY A 70 -9.12 2.87 -5.15
N GLU A 71 -9.12 4.07 -4.54
CA GLU A 71 -8.16 5.14 -4.83
C GLU A 71 -7.14 5.28 -3.70
N ALA A 72 -5.86 5.45 -4.06
CA ALA A 72 -4.77 5.65 -3.10
C ALA A 72 -4.35 7.12 -3.07
N SER A 73 -4.54 7.78 -1.93
CA SER A 73 -4.13 9.15 -1.66
C SER A 73 -2.87 9.20 -0.76
N PRO A 74 -1.87 10.05 -1.02
CA PRO A 74 -0.70 10.15 -0.14
C PRO A 74 -1.07 10.77 1.22
N CYS A 75 -0.52 10.22 2.32
CA CYS A 75 -0.64 10.85 3.65
C CYS A 75 0.22 12.13 3.65
N ASN A 76 -0.39 13.29 3.93
CA ASN A 76 0.34 14.54 4.16
C ASN A 76 0.84 14.63 5.60
#